data_AF-A0A552FHV4-F1
#
_entry.id   AF-A0A552FHV4-F1
#
_cell.length_a   1.000
_cell.length_b   1.000
_cell.length_c   1.000
_cell.angle_alpha   90.00
_cell.angle_beta   90.00
_cell.angle_gamma   90.00
#
_symmetry.space_group_name_H-M   'P 1'
#
loop_
_entity.id
_entity.type
_entity.pdbx_description
1 polymer ?
#
loop_
_entity_poly.entity_id
_entity_poly.type
_entity_poly.pdbx_seq_one_letter_code
_entity_poly.pdbx_strand_id
1 'polypeptide(L)'
;MVPTPQEAELQQRQAKEQILLEKEQERQAKEQALLEKEQERQAKEQILLEKEQERQAKEQALLEKEQERQAKERLAAKLRELGINPQTI
;
A
#
# COMPACT_ATOMS: atom_id res chain seq x y z
N MET A 1 -37.00 51.81 -10.54
CA MET A 1 -37.06 51.96 -9.07
C MET A 1 -35.69 51.57 -8.53
N VAL A 2 -35.06 52.45 -7.75
CA VAL A 2 -33.76 52.16 -7.11
C VAL A 2 -34.06 51.36 -5.83
N PRO A 3 -33.38 50.23 -5.57
CA PRO A 3 -33.58 49.47 -4.34
C PRO A 3 -33.31 50.37 -3.12
N THR A 4 -34.12 50.20 -2.09
CA THR A 4 -33.89 50.90 -0.82
C THR A 4 -32.56 50.43 -0.20
N PRO A 5 -31.91 51.25 0.64
CA PRO A 5 -30.66 50.87 1.31
C PRO A 5 -30.75 49.54 2.06
N GLN A 6 -31.93 49.22 2.60
CA GLN A 6 -32.22 47.98 3.31
C GLN A 6 -32.25 46.76 2.39
N GLU A 7 -32.84 46.89 1.18
CA GLU A 7 -32.86 45.82 0.17
C GLU A 7 -31.46 45.54 -0.38
N ALA A 8 -30.65 46.60 -0.61
CA ALA A 8 -29.27 46.45 -1.04
C ALA A 8 -28.40 45.73 0.00
N GLU A 9 -28.59 46.01 1.29
CA GLU A 9 -27.87 45.29 2.36
C GLU A 9 -28.30 43.83 2.45
N LEU A 10 -29.60 43.54 2.32
CA LEU A 10 -30.11 42.17 2.30
C LEU A 10 -29.54 41.37 1.12
N GLN A 11 -29.55 41.93 -0.09
CA GLN A 11 -28.94 41.31 -1.27
C GLN A 11 -27.46 41.05 -1.07
N GLN A 12 -26.73 41.99 -0.44
CA GLN A 12 -25.31 41.80 -0.14
C GLN A 12 -25.08 40.65 0.86
N ARG A 13 -25.92 40.53 1.89
CA ARG A 13 -25.85 39.42 2.85
C ARG A 13 -26.14 38.08 2.18
N GLN A 14 -27.18 38.00 1.36
CA GLN A 14 -27.52 36.78 0.61
C GLN A 14 -26.38 36.37 -0.35
N ALA A 15 -25.79 37.33 -1.06
CA ALA A 15 -24.64 37.05 -1.93
C ALA A 15 -23.43 36.52 -1.15
N LYS A 16 -23.14 37.08 0.03
CA LYS A 16 -22.06 36.58 0.90
C LYS A 16 -22.35 35.18 1.43
N GLU A 17 -23.58 34.90 1.81
CA GLU A 17 -24.00 33.58 2.31
C GLU A 17 -23.88 32.52 1.21
N GLN A 18 -24.32 32.81 -0.01
CA GLN A 18 -24.15 31.95 -1.19
C GLN A 18 -22.68 31.62 -1.45
N ILE A 19 -21.80 32.64 -1.43
CA ILE A 19 -20.35 32.43 -1.62
C ILE A 19 -19.76 31.56 -0.50
N LEU A 20 -20.23 31.73 0.73
CA LEU A 20 -19.73 30.98 1.88
C LEU A 20 -20.18 29.51 1.81
N LEU A 21 -21.43 29.26 1.40
CA LEU A 21 -21.95 27.93 1.16
C LEU A 21 -21.20 27.21 0.03
N GLU A 22 -20.93 27.91 -1.08
CA GLU A 22 -20.16 27.34 -2.20
C GLU A 22 -18.73 26.97 -1.77
N LYS A 23 -18.08 27.82 -0.95
CA LYS A 23 -16.77 27.53 -0.37
C LYS A 23 -16.80 26.34 0.60
N GLU A 24 -17.86 26.20 1.38
CA GLU A 24 -18.02 25.07 2.28
C GLU A 24 -18.18 23.76 1.50
N GLN A 25 -19.02 23.75 0.47
CA GLN A 25 -19.16 22.61 -0.44
C GLN A 25 -17.84 22.26 -1.13
N GLU A 26 -17.09 23.26 -1.61
CA GLU A 26 -15.77 23.02 -2.20
C GLU A 26 -14.79 22.40 -1.20
N ARG A 27 -14.79 22.86 0.05
CA ARG A 27 -13.96 22.27 1.12
C ARG A 27 -14.34 20.83 1.41
N GLN A 28 -15.64 20.54 1.52
CA GLN A 28 -16.13 19.18 1.74
C GLN A 28 -15.76 18.24 0.57
N ALA A 29 -15.88 18.71 -0.67
CA ALA A 29 -15.47 17.93 -1.83
C ALA A 29 -13.96 17.64 -1.83
N LYS A 30 -13.13 18.64 -1.47
CA LYS A 30 -11.68 18.46 -1.33
C LYS A 30 -11.32 17.48 -0.21
N GLU A 31 -12.01 17.54 0.91
CA GLU A 31 -11.81 16.62 2.03
C GLU A 31 -12.14 15.18 1.65
N GLN A 32 -13.28 14.95 0.99
CA GLN A 32 -13.65 13.63 0.48
C GLN A 32 -12.62 13.09 -0.53
N ALA A 33 -12.16 13.93 -1.45
CA ALA A 33 -11.13 13.54 -2.42
C ALA A 33 -9.78 13.18 -1.74
N LEU A 34 -9.41 13.88 -0.66
CA LEU A 34 -8.23 13.54 0.12
C LEU A 34 -8.39 12.21 0.87
N LEU A 35 -9.56 11.97 1.45
CA LEU A 35 -9.86 10.72 2.15
C LEU A 35 -9.81 9.52 1.20
N GLU A 36 -10.40 9.63 0.02
CA GLU A 36 -10.35 8.57 -1.01
C GLU A 36 -8.90 8.29 -1.45
N LYS A 37 -8.10 9.34 -1.63
CA LYS A 37 -6.69 9.22 -1.99
C LYS A 37 -5.84 8.59 -0.87
N GLU A 38 -6.18 8.86 0.38
CA GLU A 38 -5.53 8.23 1.54
C GLU A 38 -5.88 6.74 1.62
N GLN A 39 -7.14 6.38 1.44
CA GLN A 39 -7.57 4.97 1.36
C GLN A 39 -6.87 4.22 0.23
N GLU A 40 -6.74 4.84 -0.95
CA GLU A 40 -6.01 4.23 -2.08
C GLU A 40 -4.53 3.99 -1.74
N ARG A 41 -3.89 4.96 -1.05
CA ARG A 41 -2.50 4.82 -0.60
C ARG A 41 -2.35 3.68 0.40
N GLN A 42 -3.24 3.59 1.39
CA GLN A 42 -3.22 2.50 2.37
C GLN A 42 -3.42 1.14 1.70
N ALA A 43 -4.34 1.02 0.74
CA ALA A 43 -4.53 -0.23 -0.01
C ALA A 43 -3.27 -0.62 -0.79
N LYS A 44 -2.62 0.33 -1.46
CA LYS A 44 -1.35 0.09 -2.17
C LYS A 44 -0.23 -0.33 -1.23
N GLU A 45 -0.13 0.28 -0.05
CA GLU A 45 0.87 -0.07 0.95
C GLU A 45 0.67 -1.50 1.47
N GLN A 46 -0.57 -1.91 1.75
CA GLN A 46 -0.85 -3.29 2.17
C GLN A 46 -0.47 -4.32 1.10
N ILE A 47 -0.76 -4.03 -0.17
CA ILE A 47 -0.37 -4.92 -1.29
C ILE A 47 1.16 -5.03 -1.39
N LEU A 48 1.88 -3.93 -1.17
CA LEU A 48 3.36 -3.95 -1.19
C LEU A 48 3.91 -4.77 -0.03
N LEU A 49 3.35 -4.62 1.17
CA LEU A 49 3.75 -5.38 2.34
C LEU A 49 3.53 -6.89 2.14
N GLU A 50 2.38 -7.29 1.61
CA GLU A 50 2.08 -8.69 1.30
C GLU A 50 3.08 -9.27 0.28
N LYS A 51 3.39 -8.50 -0.77
CA LYS A 51 4.41 -8.90 -1.77
C LYS A 51 5.80 -9.03 -1.18
N GLU A 52 6.17 -8.17 -0.23
CA GLU A 52 7.45 -8.25 0.47
C GLU A 52 7.53 -9.51 1.34
N GLN A 53 6.47 -9.80 2.10
CA GLN A 53 6.37 -11.04 2.88
C GLN A 53 6.46 -12.29 2.00
N GLU A 54 5.78 -12.30 0.85
CA GLU A 54 5.86 -13.41 -0.10
C GLU A 54 7.29 -13.61 -0.64
N ARG A 55 7.99 -12.51 -0.96
CA ARG A 55 9.39 -12.56 -1.40
C ARG A 55 10.29 -13.11 -0.31
N GLN A 56 10.14 -12.66 0.93
CA GLN A 56 10.91 -13.17 2.06
C GLN A 56 10.67 -14.66 2.30
N ALA A 57 9.41 -15.13 2.20
CA ALA A 57 9.09 -16.54 2.32
C ALA A 57 9.73 -17.38 1.20
N LYS A 58 9.71 -16.88 -0.04
CA LYS A 58 10.37 -17.53 -1.19
C LYS A 58 11.89 -17.59 -1.00
N GLU A 59 12.50 -16.52 -0.51
CA GLU A 59 13.93 -16.48 -0.25
C GLU A 59 14.34 -17.49 0.84
N GLN A 60 13.60 -17.55 1.95
CA GLN A 60 13.86 -18.56 2.99
C GLN A 60 13.72 -19.99 2.46
N ALA A 61 12.69 -20.27 1.66
CA ALA A 61 12.51 -21.59 1.06
C ALA A 61 13.64 -21.97 0.09
N LEU A 62 14.20 -21.00 -0.64
CA LEU A 62 15.37 -21.22 -1.49
C LEU A 62 16.63 -21.51 -0.67
N LEU A 63 16.84 -20.75 0.41
CA LEU A 63 17.97 -20.96 1.32
C LEU A 63 17.92 -22.35 1.97
N GLU A 64 16.75 -22.79 2.42
CA GLU A 64 16.58 -24.12 3.01
C GLU A 64 16.89 -25.23 1.98
N LYS A 65 16.38 -25.08 0.75
CA LYS A 65 16.71 -26.02 -0.34
C LYS A 65 18.20 -26.06 -0.67
N GLU A 66 18.88 -24.92 -0.62
CA GLU A 66 20.32 -24.87 -0.83
C GLU A 66 21.08 -25.57 0.30
N GLN A 67 20.70 -25.33 1.56
CA GLN A 67 21.29 -26.03 2.70
C GLN A 67 21.07 -27.55 2.61
N GLU A 68 19.88 -28.01 2.20
CA GLU A 68 19.61 -29.43 2.00
C GLU A 68 20.52 -30.03 0.91
N ARG A 69 20.69 -29.32 -0.21
CA ARG A 69 21.61 -29.75 -1.28
C ARG A 69 23.05 -29.84 -0.79
N GLN A 70 23.52 -28.83 -0.05
CA GLN A 70 24.87 -28.86 0.52
C GLN A 70 25.04 -30.00 1.54
N ALA A 71 24.03 -30.26 2.36
CA ALA A 71 24.06 -31.38 3.32
C ALA A 71 24.13 -32.74 2.60
N LYS A 72 23.32 -32.92 1.54
CA LYS A 72 23.36 -34.11 0.68
C LYS A 72 24.72 -34.28 -0.01
N GLU A 73 25.29 -33.21 -0.53
CA GLU A 73 26.62 -33.24 -1.16
C GLU A 73 27.70 -33.63 -0.16
N ARG A 74 27.70 -33.03 1.04
CA ARG A 74 28.64 -33.37 2.11
C ARG A 74 28.51 -34.82 2.55
N LEU A 75 27.28 -35.33 2.65
CA LEU A 75 27.03 -36.73 2.98
C LEU A 75 27.57 -37.65 1.88
N ALA A 76 27.29 -37.36 0.61
CA ALA A 76 27.79 -38.11 -0.52
C ALA A 76 29.33 -38.10 -0.58
N ALA A 77 29.97 -36.96 -0.29
CA ALA A 77 31.42 -36.85 -0.20
C ALA A 77 31.98 -37.76 0.91
N LYS A 78 31.41 -37.71 2.12
CA LYS A 78 31.79 -38.59 3.24
C LYS A 78 31.63 -40.08 2.92
N LEU A 79 30.55 -40.46 2.24
CA LEU A 79 30.34 -41.85 1.82
C LEU A 79 31.44 -42.30 0.85
N ARG A 80 31.80 -41.45 -0.12
CA ARG A 80 32.91 -41.72 -1.05
C ARG A 80 34.25 -41.86 -0.33
N GLU A 81 34.52 -41.01 0.66
CA GLU A 81 35.74 -41.10 1.50
C GLU A 81 35.82 -42.44 2.26
N LEU A 82 34.68 -42.98 2.68
CA LEU A 82 34.58 -44.30 3.31
C LEU A 82 34.61 -45.48 2.32
N GLY A 83 34.82 -45.21 1.02
CA GLY A 83 34.83 -46.24 -0.03
C GLY A 83 33.44 -46.75 -0.42
N ILE A 84 32.38 -46.10 0.05
CA ILE A 84 30.98 -46.46 -0.26
C ILE A 84 30.51 -45.60 -1.44
N ASN A 85 30.01 -46.24 -2.51
CA ASN A 85 29.48 -45.49 -3.64
C ASN A 85 28.07 -44.93 -3.29
N PRO A 86 27.88 -43.60 -3.20
CA PRO A 86 26.60 -43.02 -2.82
C PRO A 86 25.50 -43.15 -3.89
N GLN A 87 25.84 -43.64 -5.09
CA GLN A 87 24.86 -43.88 -6.18
C GLN A 87 24.29 -45.30 -6.18
N THR A 88 24.84 -46.20 -5.34
CA THR A 88 24.44 -47.61 -5.30
C THR A 88 23.69 -47.98 -4.01
N ILE A 89 23.33 -46.99 -3.20
CA ILE A 89 22.53 -47.10 -1.98
C ILE A 89 21.18 -46.44 -2.27
#